data_AF-S9RH08-F1
#
_entry.id   AF-S9RH08-F1
#
_cell.length_a   1.000
_cell.length_b   1.000
_cell.length_c   1.000
_cell.angle_alpha   90.00
_cell.angle_beta   90.00
_cell.angle_gamma   90.00
#
_symmetry.space_group_name_H-M   'P 1'
#
loop_
_entity.id
_entity.type
_entity.pdbx_description
1 polymer ?
#
loop_
_entity_poly.entity_id
_entity_poly.type
_entity_poly.pdbx_seq_one_letter_code
_entity_poly.pdbx_strand_id
1 'polypeptide(L)'
;MKKQIFHDAAAGVLIGLILSIIFSFIYSPNTYAPLSPDSLIGQVMVQHQVHGSLVLLYCMVIWSAIGVLFSFGGRLFNRDWSLLRATLSHFFLMLAGFVPLATLAGWFPFHWIFYLQLIPEFAIVYLIIWTILYKREAKKVDHINQLLSHKQ
;
A
#
# COMPACT_ATOMS: atom_id res chain seq x y z
N MET A 1 19.58 -7.66 -4.31
CA MET A 1 18.79 -7.15 -3.16
C MET A 1 18.85 -5.63 -3.02
N LYS A 2 20.03 -4.99 -2.82
CA LYS A 2 20.11 -3.52 -2.66
C LYS A 2 19.53 -2.71 -3.84
N LYS A 3 19.79 -3.12 -5.08
CA LYS A 3 19.24 -2.46 -6.29
C LYS A 3 17.71 -2.52 -6.39
N GLN A 4 17.11 -3.62 -5.93
CA GLN A 4 15.66 -3.82 -5.96
C GLN A 4 14.96 -2.96 -4.91
N ILE A 5 15.49 -2.95 -3.68
CA ILE A 5 14.97 -2.08 -2.59
C ILE A 5 15.01 -0.60 -3.00
N PHE A 6 16.10 -0.17 -3.65
CA PHE A 6 16.20 1.20 -4.15
C PHE A 6 15.16 1.50 -5.24
N HIS A 7 14.94 0.57 -6.17
CA HIS A 7 13.93 0.72 -7.22
C HIS A 7 12.52 0.80 -6.62
N ASP A 8 12.19 -0.07 -5.67
CA ASP A 8 10.88 -0.11 -5.01
C ASP A 8 10.64 1.16 -4.16
N ALA A 9 11.68 1.64 -3.49
CA ALA A 9 11.65 2.91 -2.77
C ALA A 9 11.40 4.10 -3.73
N ALA A 10 12.10 4.15 -4.86
CA ALA A 10 11.94 5.19 -5.86
C ALA A 10 10.53 5.16 -6.50
N ALA A 11 10.01 3.96 -6.79
CA ALA A 11 8.64 3.78 -7.26
C ALA A 11 7.61 4.28 -6.22
N GLY A 12 7.83 3.97 -4.93
CA GLY A 12 7.02 4.49 -3.83
C GLY A 12 7.01 6.01 -3.79
N VAL A 13 8.18 6.65 -3.88
CA VAL A 13 8.29 8.12 -3.93
C VAL A 13 7.56 8.70 -5.14
N LEU A 14 7.73 8.11 -6.32
CA LEU A 14 7.07 8.59 -7.54
C LEU A 14 5.54 8.55 -7.42
N ILE A 15 5.01 7.40 -6.97
CA ILE A 15 3.56 7.23 -6.76
C ILE A 15 3.06 8.20 -5.70
N GLY A 16 3.76 8.31 -4.57
CA GLY A 16 3.41 9.23 -3.49
C GLY A 16 3.41 10.69 -3.95
N LEU A 17 4.39 11.09 -4.76
CA LEU A 17 4.47 12.43 -5.33
C LEU A 17 3.28 12.72 -6.24
N ILE A 18 2.95 11.80 -7.16
CA ILE A 18 1.79 11.95 -8.06
C ILE A 18 0.51 12.11 -7.26
N LEU A 19 0.27 11.25 -6.27
CA LEU A 19 -0.91 11.34 -5.40
C LEU A 19 -0.93 12.66 -4.62
N SER A 20 0.22 13.11 -4.09
CA SER A 20 0.30 14.38 -3.36
C SER A 20 -0.06 15.58 -4.25
N ILE A 21 0.33 15.56 -5.52
CA ILE A 21 0.00 16.62 -6.48
C ILE A 21 -1.50 16.62 -6.74
N ILE A 22 -2.10 15.43 -6.96
CA ILE A 22 -3.54 15.29 -7.17
C ILE A 22 -4.32 15.79 -5.96
N PHE A 23 -3.97 15.33 -4.75
CA PHE A 23 -4.65 15.75 -3.53
C PHE A 23 -4.45 17.23 -3.24
N SER A 24 -3.23 17.75 -3.40
CA SER A 24 -2.97 19.18 -3.26
C SER A 24 -3.79 19.99 -4.27
N PHE A 25 -3.96 19.53 -5.50
CA PHE A 25 -4.77 20.22 -6.49
C PHE A 25 -6.27 20.26 -6.13
N ILE A 26 -6.78 19.18 -5.53
CA ILE A 26 -8.19 19.09 -5.11
C ILE A 26 -8.45 19.90 -3.83
N TYR A 27 -7.54 19.83 -2.85
CA TYR A 27 -7.78 20.29 -1.48
C TYR A 27 -7.01 21.57 -1.10
N SER A 28 -6.02 22.00 -1.88
CA SER A 28 -5.18 23.17 -1.60
C SER A 28 -5.08 24.09 -2.83
N PRO A 29 -6.07 24.99 -3.02
CA PRO A 29 -6.23 25.72 -4.28
C PRO A 29 -5.10 26.71 -4.61
N ASN A 30 -4.34 27.18 -3.62
CA ASN A 30 -3.39 28.29 -3.80
C ASN A 30 -1.92 27.92 -3.61
N THR A 31 -1.62 26.77 -2.99
CA THR A 31 -0.23 26.38 -2.69
C THR A 31 -0.08 24.86 -2.73
N TYR A 32 1.07 24.40 -3.22
CA TYR A 32 1.38 22.97 -3.17
C TYR A 32 1.65 22.55 -1.72
N ALA A 33 0.80 21.66 -1.21
CA ALA A 33 0.91 21.06 0.11
C ALA A 33 1.21 19.55 -0.06
N PRO A 34 2.47 19.09 0.11
CA PRO A 34 2.82 17.68 -0.03
C PRO A 34 2.19 16.78 1.05
N LEU A 35 1.72 17.40 2.13
CA LEU A 35 1.05 16.81 3.27
C LEU A 35 -0.20 17.66 3.55
N SER A 36 -1.35 17.03 3.80
CA SER A 36 -2.56 17.78 4.16
C SER A 36 -2.33 18.60 5.43
N PRO A 37 -2.52 19.93 5.43
CA PRO A 37 -2.39 20.77 6.62
C PRO A 37 -3.35 20.36 7.74
N ASP A 38 -4.50 19.77 7.39
CA ASP A 38 -5.51 19.33 8.35
C ASP A 38 -5.17 17.99 9.01
N SER A 39 -4.19 17.26 8.49
CA SER A 39 -3.72 16.02 9.10
C SER A 39 -2.98 16.29 10.42
N LEU A 40 -2.95 15.29 11.32
CA LEU A 40 -2.27 15.41 12.61
C LEU A 40 -0.81 15.91 12.47
N ILE A 41 -0.06 15.31 11.53
CA ILE A 41 1.33 15.70 11.27
C ILE A 41 1.38 17.06 10.57
N GLY A 42 0.44 17.35 9.66
CA GLY A 42 0.35 18.64 8.97
C GLY A 42 0.19 19.81 9.94
N GLN A 43 -0.73 19.68 10.90
CA GLN A 43 -0.96 20.70 11.93
C GLN A 43 0.29 20.97 12.77
N VAL A 44 1.00 19.90 13.18
CA VAL A 44 2.26 20.01 13.93
C VAL A 44 3.34 20.71 13.11
N MET A 45 3.50 20.34 11.84
CA MET A 45 4.51 20.95 10.96
C MET A 45 4.22 22.44 10.70
N VAL A 46 2.95 22.81 10.54
CA VAL A 46 2.52 24.21 10.40
C VAL A 46 2.75 24.99 11.71
N GLN A 47 2.40 24.41 12.86
CA GLN A 47 2.59 25.04 14.17
C GLN A 47 4.07 25.36 14.43
N HIS A 48 4.97 24.44 14.07
CA HIS A 48 6.41 24.63 14.20
C HIS A 48 7.04 25.43 13.05
N GLN A 49 6.24 25.96 12.11
CA GLN A 49 6.72 26.74 10.95
C GLN A 49 7.80 25.98 10.16
N VAL A 50 7.63 24.67 10.01
CA VAL A 50 8.58 23.82 9.30
C VAL A 50 8.59 24.20 7.82
N HIS A 51 9.78 24.42 7.28
CA HIS A 51 9.93 24.80 5.88
C HIS A 51 9.38 23.72 4.94
N GLY A 52 8.67 24.13 3.87
CA GLY A 52 7.98 23.20 2.97
C GLY A 52 8.88 22.14 2.31
N SER A 53 10.16 22.45 2.08
CA SER A 53 11.12 21.45 1.58
C SER A 53 11.40 20.32 2.58
N LEU A 54 11.39 20.60 3.89
CA LEU A 54 11.56 19.59 4.93
C LEU A 54 10.29 18.73 5.07
N VAL A 55 9.11 19.34 4.88
CA VAL A 55 7.84 18.60 4.83
C VAL A 55 7.82 17.65 3.63
N LEU A 56 8.24 18.11 2.44
CA LEU A 56 8.37 17.25 1.26
C LEU A 56 9.40 16.13 1.48
N LEU A 57 10.55 16.43 2.11
CA LEU A 57 11.56 15.42 2.44
C LEU A 57 10.99 14.34 3.37
N TYR A 58 10.25 14.75 4.40
CA TYR A 58 9.55 13.84 5.29
C TYR A 58 8.57 12.94 4.51
N CYS A 59 7.73 13.53 3.65
CA CYS A 59 6.81 12.75 2.82
C CYS A 59 7.54 11.76 1.91
N MET A 60 8.63 12.17 1.26
CA MET A 60 9.44 11.28 0.40
C MET A 60 10.00 10.09 1.18
N VAL A 61 10.45 10.29 2.42
CA VAL A 61 10.92 9.18 3.28
C VAL A 61 9.78 8.21 3.55
N ILE A 62 8.60 8.71 3.94
CA ILE A 62 7.43 7.86 4.20
C ILE A 62 6.99 7.11 2.94
N TRP A 63 6.87 7.78 1.79
CA TRP A 63 6.48 7.15 0.52
C TRP A 63 7.49 6.09 0.06
N SER A 64 8.78 6.33 0.31
CA SER A 64 9.83 5.34 0.04
C SER A 64 9.65 4.09 0.91
N ALA A 65 9.32 4.25 2.19
CA ALA A 65 9.06 3.16 3.11
C ALA A 65 7.81 2.37 2.70
N ILE A 66 6.76 3.06 2.24
CA ILE A 66 5.56 2.43 1.68
C ILE A 66 5.92 1.57 0.46
N GLY A 67 6.70 2.09 -0.50
CA GLY A 67 7.12 1.33 -1.67
C GLY A 67 7.87 0.04 -1.32
N VAL A 68 8.80 0.13 -0.37
CA VAL A 68 9.55 -1.04 0.14
C VAL A 68 8.62 -2.03 0.86
N LEU A 69 7.65 -1.54 1.64
CA LEU A 69 6.68 -2.37 2.35
C LEU A 69 5.81 -3.16 1.36
N PHE A 70 5.32 -2.53 0.29
CA PHE A 70 4.54 -3.20 -0.75
C PHE A 70 5.36 -4.26 -1.49
N SER A 71 6.63 -3.99 -1.80
CA SER A 71 7.54 -4.97 -2.37
C SER A 71 7.78 -6.16 -1.43
N PHE A 72 7.94 -5.91 -0.12
CA PHE A 72 8.02 -6.97 0.87
C PHE A 72 6.72 -7.79 0.96
N GLY A 73 5.56 -7.12 0.91
CA GLY A 73 4.26 -7.77 0.83
C GLY A 73 4.15 -8.70 -0.36
N GLY A 74 4.46 -8.22 -1.57
CA GLY A 74 4.40 -9.04 -2.79
C GLY A 74 5.23 -10.33 -2.69
N ARG A 75 6.36 -10.31 -1.99
CA ARG A 75 7.19 -11.51 -1.76
C ARG A 75 6.51 -12.59 -0.90
N LEU A 76 5.50 -12.26 -0.11
CA LEU A 76 4.73 -13.24 0.67
C LEU A 76 3.95 -14.21 -0.24
N PHE A 77 3.53 -13.76 -1.42
CA PHE A 77 2.81 -14.58 -2.40
C PHE A 77 3.74 -15.48 -3.25
N ASN A 78 5.04 -15.16 -3.30
CA ASN A 78 6.03 -15.94 -4.05
C ASN A 78 6.68 -17.06 -3.22
N ARG A 79 6.27 -17.23 -1.97
CA ARG A 79 6.70 -18.34 -1.12
C ARG A 79 5.83 -19.57 -1.37
N ASP A 80 6.35 -20.75 -1.04
CA ASP A 80 5.62 -22.03 -1.02
C ASP A 80 4.59 -22.10 0.13
N TRP A 81 3.83 -21.03 0.33
CA TRP A 81 2.78 -20.93 1.34
C TRP A 81 1.43 -21.19 0.70
N SER A 82 0.48 -21.69 1.50
CA SER A 82 -0.91 -21.73 1.05
C SER A 82 -1.40 -20.31 0.73
N LEU A 83 -2.26 -20.20 -0.27
CA LEU A 83 -2.84 -18.93 -0.68
C LEU A 83 -3.44 -18.16 0.50
N LEU A 84 -4.15 -18.87 1.39
CA LEU A 84 -4.74 -18.28 2.59
C LEU A 84 -3.67 -17.67 3.51
N ARG A 85 -2.56 -18.39 3.76
CA ARG A 85 -1.49 -17.93 4.62
C ARG A 85 -0.77 -16.71 4.04
N ALA A 86 -0.52 -16.69 2.74
CA ALA A 86 0.08 -15.54 2.05
C ALA A 86 -0.83 -14.31 2.16
N THR A 87 -2.12 -14.48 1.88
CA THR A 87 -3.13 -13.41 1.94
C THR A 87 -3.27 -12.83 3.34
N LEU A 88 -3.43 -13.67 4.38
CA LEU A 88 -3.53 -13.20 5.75
C LEU A 88 -2.25 -12.48 6.20
N SER A 89 -1.08 -13.03 5.87
CA SER A 89 0.20 -12.39 6.22
C SER A 89 0.34 -11.02 5.53
N HIS A 90 -0.06 -10.92 4.26
CA HIS A 90 -0.05 -9.65 3.53
C HIS A 90 -1.07 -8.66 4.13
N PHE A 91 -2.25 -9.12 4.50
CA PHE A 91 -3.27 -8.30 5.16
C PHE A 91 -2.74 -7.69 6.45
N PHE A 92 -2.16 -8.51 7.36
CA PHE A 92 -1.60 -8.00 8.60
C PHE A 92 -0.39 -7.10 8.39
N LEU A 93 0.44 -7.38 7.38
CA LEU A 93 1.56 -6.50 7.01
C LEU A 93 1.06 -5.12 6.55
N MET A 94 0.01 -5.06 5.75
CA MET A 94 -0.56 -3.78 5.30
C MET A 94 -1.29 -3.06 6.43
N LEU A 95 -2.00 -3.79 7.30
CA LEU A 95 -2.65 -3.19 8.46
C LEU A 95 -1.63 -2.59 9.45
N ALA A 96 -0.55 -3.31 9.74
CA ALA A 96 0.46 -2.87 10.71
C ALA A 96 1.52 -1.92 10.12
N GLY A 97 1.76 -1.99 8.81
CA GLY A 97 2.78 -1.18 8.13
C GLY A 97 2.20 -0.03 7.34
N PHE A 98 1.30 -0.32 6.39
CA PHE A 98 0.80 0.68 5.45
C PHE A 98 -0.15 1.66 6.13
N VAL A 99 -1.07 1.19 6.97
CA VAL A 99 -2.05 2.08 7.64
C VAL A 99 -1.34 3.13 8.53
N PRO A 100 -0.36 2.78 9.39
CA PRO A 100 0.39 3.78 10.13
C PRO A 100 1.20 4.71 9.23
N LEU A 101 1.89 4.20 8.20
CA LEU A 101 2.67 5.04 7.28
C LEU A 101 1.79 6.01 6.49
N ALA A 102 0.63 5.56 6.00
CA ALA A 102 -0.33 6.40 5.29
C ALA A 102 -0.97 7.46 6.20
N THR A 103 -1.21 7.11 7.47
CA THR A 103 -1.62 8.08 8.50
C THR A 103 -0.53 9.15 8.72
N LEU A 104 0.73 8.72 8.85
CA LEU A 104 1.88 9.62 9.01
C LEU A 104 2.14 10.49 7.78
N ALA A 105 1.81 9.99 6.57
CA ALA A 105 1.79 10.75 5.32
C ALA A 105 0.58 11.69 5.20
N GLY A 106 -0.30 11.74 6.20
CA GLY A 106 -1.49 12.58 6.23
C GLY A 106 -2.56 12.19 5.20
N TRP A 107 -2.52 10.97 4.68
CA TRP A 107 -3.53 10.44 3.75
C TRP A 107 -4.77 9.92 4.49
N PHE A 108 -4.59 9.44 5.72
CA PHE A 108 -5.67 8.93 6.55
C PHE A 108 -5.92 9.82 7.77
N PRO A 109 -7.18 10.10 8.12
CA PRO A 109 -7.50 10.80 9.36
C PRO A 109 -7.12 9.93 10.56
N PHE A 110 -6.61 10.57 11.62
CA PHE A 110 -6.27 9.90 12.87
C PHE A 110 -7.53 9.65 13.70
N HIS A 111 -8.37 8.72 13.25
CA HIS A 111 -9.66 8.44 13.87
C HIS A 111 -9.96 6.93 13.91
N TRP A 112 -10.23 6.40 15.09
CA TRP A 112 -10.38 4.95 15.29
C TRP A 112 -11.54 4.34 14.48
N ILE A 113 -12.65 5.06 14.30
CA ILE A 113 -13.78 4.61 13.47
C ILE A 113 -13.36 4.45 12.00
N PHE A 114 -12.52 5.36 11.48
CA PHE A 114 -12.03 5.27 10.11
C PHE A 114 -11.17 4.00 9.92
N TYR A 115 -10.31 3.67 10.89
CA TYR A 115 -9.53 2.44 10.83
C TYR A 115 -10.38 1.17 10.91
N LEU A 116 -11.48 1.19 11.66
CA LEU A 116 -12.42 0.06 11.68
C LEU A 116 -13.17 -0.10 10.35
N GLN A 117 -13.52 1.01 9.69
CA GLN A 117 -14.16 1.00 8.37
C GLN A 117 -13.21 0.51 7.25
N LEU A 118 -11.91 0.75 7.39
CA LEU A 118 -10.88 0.22 6.49
C LEU A 118 -10.83 -1.32 6.47
N ILE A 119 -11.15 -2.00 7.58
CA ILE A 119 -11.07 -3.46 7.68
C ILE A 119 -11.99 -4.17 6.66
N PRO A 120 -13.31 -3.89 6.59
CA PRO A 120 -14.18 -4.51 5.60
C PRO A 120 -13.83 -4.11 4.17
N GLU A 121 -13.40 -2.87 3.91
CA GLU A 121 -12.96 -2.43 2.57
C GLU A 121 -11.78 -3.26 2.08
N PHE A 122 -10.76 -3.43 2.93
CA PHE A 122 -9.62 -4.30 2.62
C PHE A 122 -10.08 -5.76 2.46
N ALA A 123 -10.99 -6.25 3.32
CA ALA A 123 -11.49 -7.63 3.22
C ALA A 123 -12.14 -7.91 1.86
N ILE A 124 -12.91 -6.96 1.30
CA ILE A 124 -13.51 -7.09 -0.03
C ILE A 124 -12.44 -7.22 -1.12
N VAL A 125 -11.41 -6.35 -1.09
CA VAL A 125 -10.30 -6.43 -2.06
C VAL A 125 -9.62 -7.80 -2.00
N TYR A 126 -9.41 -8.35 -0.80
CA TYR A 126 -8.82 -9.68 -0.66
C TYR A 126 -9.74 -10.81 -1.09
N LEU A 127 -11.06 -10.70 -0.89
CA LEU A 127 -12.02 -11.67 -1.43
C LEU A 127 -11.94 -11.71 -2.97
N ILE A 128 -11.79 -10.56 -3.63
CA ILE A 128 -11.62 -10.47 -5.09
C ILE A 128 -10.31 -11.16 -5.50
N ILE A 129 -9.18 -10.79 -4.87
CA ILE A 129 -7.87 -11.39 -5.15
C ILE A 129 -7.93 -12.92 -4.97
N TRP A 130 -8.52 -13.38 -3.87
CA TRP A 130 -8.67 -14.80 -3.57
C TRP A 130 -9.51 -15.52 -4.63
N THR A 131 -10.63 -14.92 -5.05
CA THR A 131 -11.50 -15.49 -6.10
C THR A 131 -10.76 -15.62 -7.43
N ILE A 132 -9.96 -14.62 -7.81
CA ILE A 132 -9.16 -14.65 -9.05
C ILE A 132 -8.09 -15.75 -8.97
N LEU A 133 -7.38 -15.84 -7.85
CA LEU A 133 -6.32 -16.83 -7.64
C LEU A 133 -6.89 -18.25 -7.57
N TYR A 134 -8.00 -18.46 -6.86
CA TYR A 134 -8.70 -19.74 -6.81
C TYR A 134 -9.11 -20.21 -8.21
N LYS A 135 -9.71 -19.33 -9.02
CA LYS A 135 -10.08 -19.67 -10.40
C LYS A 135 -8.87 -20.01 -11.28
N ARG A 136 -7.72 -19.35 -11.07
CA ARG A 136 -6.48 -19.66 -11.80
C ARG A 136 -5.93 -21.03 -11.43
N GLU A 137 -5.88 -21.36 -10.14
CA GLU A 137 -5.38 -22.65 -9.68
C GLU A 137 -6.33 -23.79 -10.05
N ALA A 138 -7.65 -23.59 -9.96
CA ALA A 138 -8.64 -24.57 -10.43
C ALA A 138 -8.43 -24.93 -11.91
N LYS A 139 -8.24 -23.91 -12.77
CA LYS A 139 -7.94 -24.13 -14.19
C LYS A 139 -6.65 -24.90 -14.44
N LYS A 140 -5.61 -24.69 -13.63
CA LYS A 140 -4.35 -25.46 -13.74
C LYS A 140 -4.57 -26.93 -13.40
N VAL A 141 -5.33 -27.21 -12.34
CA VAL A 141 -5.67 -28.59 -11.95
C VAL A 141 -6.48 -29.28 -13.04
N ASP A 142 -7.49 -28.62 -13.59
CA ASP A 142 -8.30 -29.17 -14.69
C ASP A 142 -7.46 -29.47 -15.94
N HIS A 143 -6.52 -28.58 -16.27
CA HIS A 143 -5.61 -28.78 -17.40
C HIS A 143 -4.68 -29.98 -17.20
N ILE A 144 -4.14 -30.15 -15.99
CA ILE A 144 -3.30 -31.32 -15.65
C ILE A 144 -4.11 -32.61 -15.73
N ASN A 145 -5.35 -32.61 -15.22
CA ASN A 145 -6.23 -33.78 -15.26
C ASN A 145 -6.57 -34.19 -16.71
N GLN A 146 -6.81 -33.24 -17.61
CA GLN A 146 -7.02 -33.50 -19.04
C GLN A 146 -5.78 -34.10 -19.73
N LEU A 147 -4.58 -33.63 -19.37
CA LEU A 147 -3.33 -34.18 -19.91
C LEU A 147 -3.06 -35.61 -19.43
N LEU A 148 -3.47 -35.94 -18.22
CA LEU A 148 -3.33 -37.29 -17.65
C LEU A 148 -4.38 -38.25 -18.23
N SER A 149 -5.62 -37.80 -18.45
CA SER A 149 -6.68 -38.64 -19.03
C SER A 149 -6.45 -38.98 -20.50
N HIS A 150 -5.76 -38.13 -21.26
CA HIS A 150 -5.38 -38.41 -22.66
C HIS A 150 -4.16 -39.31 -22.81
N LYS A 151 -3.47 -39.66 -21.72
CA LYS A 151 -2.26 -40.49 -21.71
C LYS A 151 -2.52 -41.96 -21.33
N GLN A 152 -3.77 -42.32 -21.05
CA GLN A 152 -4.25 -43.71 -20.90
C GLN A 152 -4.93 -44.15 -22.19
#